data_AF-A0AAW7APG9-F1
#
_entry.id   AF-A0AAW7APG9-F1
#
_cell.length_a   1.000
_cell.length_b   1.000
_cell.length_c   1.000
_cell.angle_alpha   90.00
_cell.angle_beta   90.00
_cell.angle_gamma   90.00
#
_symmetry.space_group_name_H-M   'P 1'
#
loop_
_entity.id
_entity.type
_entity.pdbx_description
1 polymer ?
#
loop_
_entity_poly.entity_id
_entity_poly.type
_entity_poly.pdbx_seq_one_letter_code
_entity_poly.pdbx_strand_id
1 'polypeptide(L)'
;MSDTALVTMFGDVLIPNGTETPEMGATGPGTPGMGTNGTTDSLTPNTDSPIRGTVLEGTGQTLLGIDTQRRLLLNAPAGWNLHQTAPAVYQLRDASGAIWSHAPDGSRDRVMERASWSELVCLSLRRFPVIAPAQISSEPVPRLLHYICNDVATLDPAIAANIERTAQMNSGWSLRLWDEAARFDFISEHYGWDVLKIYLMIGGEYGAAKADFFRYLLIYKLGGVYLDLKSTTSRPLDDMIRTDDAYLISQWNMSGSGLHKGWGIGASIAYVQGGEYQQWFLIARPGHPYLRRVIQLVMTKILTYRPEVHGAGAVTTFNITGPHAYTKAIYPIRNAYPHRVFDAESEGLVYSVIEDHRARSGSNYREARTPIVTGNESYRL
;
A
#
# COMPACT_ATOMS: atom_id res chain seq x y z
N MET A 1 23.41 10.14 38.02
CA MET A 1 22.55 8.96 37.82
C MET A 1 21.20 9.52 37.41
N SER A 2 20.94 9.59 36.11
CA SER A 2 19.77 10.24 35.53
C SER A 2 18.84 9.17 34.98
N ASP A 3 17.71 8.98 35.64
CA ASP A 3 16.55 8.27 35.11
C ASP A 3 15.95 9.09 33.96
N THR A 4 16.12 8.60 32.74
CA THR A 4 15.36 9.10 31.58
C THR A 4 14.12 8.22 31.45
N ALA A 5 13.01 8.66 32.04
CA ALA A 5 11.72 8.03 31.87
C ALA A 5 11.28 8.16 30.39
N LEU A 6 11.13 7.03 29.71
CA LEU A 6 10.38 6.93 28.47
C LEU A 6 8.94 7.38 28.74
N VAL A 7 8.58 8.58 28.29
CA VAL A 7 7.20 9.05 28.29
C VAL A 7 6.49 8.37 27.12
N THR A 8 5.92 7.20 27.39
CA THR A 8 4.93 6.55 26.52
C THR A 8 3.59 7.27 26.71
N MET A 9 3.25 8.20 25.81
CA MET A 9 1.91 8.79 25.82
C MET A 9 0.91 7.81 25.18
N PHE A 10 0.12 7.14 26.02
CA PHE A 10 -1.12 6.47 25.61
C PHE A 10 -2.21 7.51 25.35
N GLY A 11 -3.10 7.21 24.41
CA GLY A 11 -4.12 8.13 23.92
C GLY A 11 -5.10 8.60 24.99
N ASP A 12 -5.30 9.92 25.05
CA ASP A 12 -6.39 10.51 25.82
C ASP A 12 -7.71 10.28 25.09
N VAL A 13 -8.47 9.31 25.59
CA VAL A 13 -9.88 9.12 25.28
C VAL A 13 -10.70 9.93 26.27
N LEU A 14 -11.30 11.03 25.82
CA LEU A 14 -12.37 11.71 26.55
C LEU A 14 -13.73 11.12 26.11
N ILE A 15 -14.30 10.26 26.94
CA ILE A 15 -15.72 9.89 26.91
C ILE A 15 -16.42 10.62 28.07
N PRO A 16 -17.39 11.51 27.81
CA PRO A 16 -18.35 11.91 28.82
C PRO A 16 -19.55 10.94 28.81
N ASN A 17 -19.81 10.33 29.97
CA ASN A 17 -21.03 9.56 30.25
C ASN A 17 -22.27 10.48 30.37
N GLY A 18 -23.31 10.14 29.61
CA GLY A 18 -24.67 9.84 30.08
C GLY A 18 -25.56 10.93 30.70
N THR A 19 -26.72 11.15 30.07
CA THR A 19 -28.14 11.30 30.55
C THR A 19 -28.89 12.02 29.42
N GLU A 20 -30.12 11.76 28.98
CA GLU A 20 -31.35 11.14 29.50
C GLU A 20 -32.26 10.86 28.27
N THR A 21 -33.07 9.80 28.32
CA THR A 21 -34.26 9.64 27.46
C THR A 21 -35.40 10.55 27.92
N PRO A 22 -36.34 10.90 27.03
CA PRO A 22 -37.70 10.43 27.31
C PRO A 22 -38.42 9.80 26.12
N GLU A 23 -39.33 8.92 26.50
CA GLU A 23 -40.32 8.16 25.74
C GLU A 23 -41.11 8.97 24.70
N MET A 24 -41.54 8.30 23.64
CA MET A 24 -42.95 8.35 23.18
C MET A 24 -43.28 7.20 22.21
N GLY A 25 -44.32 6.44 22.55
CA GLY A 25 -45.35 6.03 21.58
C GLY A 25 -45.30 4.62 21.01
N ALA A 26 -45.86 3.66 21.74
CA ALA A 26 -46.31 2.38 21.21
C ALA A 26 -47.62 2.54 20.40
N THR A 27 -47.70 1.94 19.20
CA THR A 27 -48.97 1.43 18.62
C THR A 27 -48.72 0.22 17.71
N GLY A 28 -49.19 -0.95 18.15
CA GLY A 28 -50.08 -1.87 17.40
C GLY A 28 -49.56 -2.69 16.20
N PRO A 29 -49.81 -4.02 16.15
CA PRO A 29 -49.21 -4.94 15.19
C PRO A 29 -50.05 -5.17 13.92
N GLY A 30 -49.40 -5.48 12.80
CA GLY A 30 -50.06 -5.86 11.56
C GLY A 30 -49.17 -6.73 10.65
N THR A 31 -49.35 -8.04 10.71
CA THR A 31 -49.03 -9.02 9.66
C THR A 31 -50.11 -10.11 9.74
N PRO A 32 -50.52 -10.80 8.65
CA PRO A 32 -49.61 -11.39 7.67
C PRO A 32 -50.07 -11.32 6.20
N GLY A 33 -49.10 -11.30 5.28
CA GLY A 33 -49.31 -11.56 3.86
C GLY A 33 -48.30 -12.58 3.37
N MET A 34 -48.71 -13.85 3.30
CA MET A 34 -48.01 -14.92 2.60
C MET A 34 -47.89 -14.58 1.12
N GLY A 35 -46.67 -14.62 0.59
CA GLY A 35 -46.38 -14.65 -0.83
C GLY A 35 -45.11 -15.47 -1.04
N THR A 36 -45.29 -16.76 -1.35
CA THR A 36 -44.24 -17.68 -1.77
C THR A 36 -43.97 -17.54 -3.27
N ASN A 37 -42.78 -17.99 -3.66
CA ASN A 37 -42.20 -18.11 -5.01
C ASN A 37 -41.57 -16.79 -5.50
N GLY A 38 -40.26 -16.69 -5.77
CA GLY A 38 -39.26 -17.71 -6.05
C GLY A 38 -38.52 -17.27 -7.30
N THR A 39 -37.24 -16.93 -7.17
CA THR A 39 -36.20 -17.10 -8.20
C THR A 39 -34.86 -16.72 -7.56
N THR A 40 -34.04 -17.73 -7.32
CA THR A 40 -32.60 -17.55 -7.23
C THR A 40 -32.11 -16.97 -8.56
N ASP A 41 -31.65 -15.73 -8.55
CA ASP A 41 -30.93 -15.14 -9.68
C ASP A 41 -29.61 -15.89 -9.89
N SER A 42 -29.69 -16.97 -10.64
CA SER A 42 -28.53 -17.57 -11.29
C SER A 42 -28.05 -16.60 -12.38
N LEU A 43 -27.13 -15.72 -11.99
CA LEU A 43 -26.34 -14.92 -12.93
C LEU A 43 -25.43 -15.87 -13.71
N THR A 44 -25.97 -16.50 -14.75
CA THR A 44 -25.14 -16.97 -15.87
C THR A 44 -24.65 -15.72 -16.61
N PRO A 45 -23.34 -15.41 -16.62
CA PRO A 45 -22.86 -14.23 -17.32
C PRO A 45 -23.02 -14.45 -18.83
N ASN A 46 -23.80 -13.59 -19.49
CA ASN A 46 -23.88 -13.53 -20.94
C ASN A 46 -22.48 -13.17 -21.50
N THR A 47 -21.83 -14.13 -22.18
CA THR A 47 -20.40 -14.10 -22.56
C THR A 47 -20.06 -13.19 -23.74
N ASP A 48 -21.06 -12.69 -24.47
CA ASP A 48 -20.82 -12.15 -25.82
C ASP A 48 -20.98 -10.63 -25.95
N SER A 49 -21.33 -9.92 -24.87
CA SER A 49 -21.57 -8.46 -24.93
C SER A 49 -20.40 -7.65 -24.37
N PRO A 50 -19.75 -6.79 -25.18
CA PRO A 50 -18.65 -5.93 -24.71
C PRO A 50 -19.14 -4.92 -23.66
N ILE A 51 -18.37 -4.79 -22.58
CA ILE A 51 -18.54 -3.76 -21.55
C ILE A 51 -17.95 -2.47 -22.12
N ARG A 52 -18.80 -1.50 -22.46
CA ARG A 52 -18.36 -0.24 -23.07
C ARG A 52 -17.85 0.74 -22.01
N GLY A 53 -16.84 1.54 -22.35
CA GLY A 53 -16.38 2.63 -21.50
C GLY A 53 -17.19 3.89 -21.64
N THR A 54 -17.37 4.60 -20.53
CA THR A 54 -17.78 6.00 -20.52
C THR A 54 -16.71 6.84 -19.84
N VAL A 55 -16.35 7.96 -20.46
CA VAL A 55 -15.52 8.99 -19.81
C VAL A 55 -16.45 9.74 -18.86
N LEU A 56 -16.25 9.56 -17.56
CA LEU A 56 -16.93 10.39 -16.56
C LEU A 56 -16.13 11.68 -16.40
N GLU A 57 -16.46 12.69 -17.20
CA GLU A 57 -15.89 14.03 -17.03
C GLU A 57 -16.17 14.54 -15.61
N GLY A 58 -15.13 15.01 -14.91
CA GLY A 58 -15.26 15.69 -13.62
C GLY A 58 -14.81 14.93 -12.37
N THR A 59 -14.26 13.71 -12.45
CA THR A 59 -13.84 12.99 -11.22
C THR A 59 -12.39 13.24 -10.77
N GLY A 60 -11.54 13.83 -11.61
CA GLY A 60 -10.10 13.97 -11.30
C GLY A 60 -9.36 12.64 -11.07
N GLN A 61 -9.98 11.50 -11.39
CA GLN A 61 -9.45 10.16 -11.18
C GLN A 61 -8.93 9.58 -12.49
N THR A 62 -7.67 9.13 -12.49
CA THR A 62 -6.98 8.51 -13.63
C THR A 62 -7.01 6.98 -13.61
N LEU A 63 -7.82 6.37 -12.75
CA LEU A 63 -7.89 4.91 -12.60
C LEU A 63 -9.03 4.34 -13.44
N LEU A 64 -8.67 3.45 -14.37
CA LEU A 64 -9.59 2.60 -15.13
C LEU A 64 -10.30 1.63 -14.16
N GLY A 65 -11.63 1.71 -14.05
CA GLY A 65 -12.43 0.85 -13.16
C GLY A 65 -13.57 0.13 -13.90
N ILE A 66 -14.33 -0.73 -13.20
CA ILE A 66 -15.56 -1.36 -13.73
C ILE A 66 -16.75 -1.02 -12.81
N ASP A 67 -17.81 -0.47 -13.39
CA ASP A 67 -19.14 -0.42 -12.78
C ASP A 67 -19.94 -1.66 -13.20
N THR A 68 -20.01 -2.69 -12.35
CA THR A 68 -20.72 -3.94 -12.68
C THR A 68 -22.25 -3.89 -12.56
N GLN A 69 -22.85 -2.81 -12.03
CA GLN A 69 -24.30 -2.58 -12.03
C GLN A 69 -24.70 -2.04 -13.40
N ARG A 70 -23.92 -1.10 -13.92
CA ARG A 70 -24.14 -0.52 -15.25
C ARG A 70 -23.48 -1.32 -16.37
N ARG A 71 -22.60 -2.27 -16.03
CA ARG A 71 -21.72 -2.99 -16.96
C ARG A 71 -20.92 -2.03 -17.86
N LEU A 72 -20.23 -1.07 -17.26
CA LEU A 72 -19.41 -0.09 -17.97
C LEU A 72 -18.00 -0.01 -17.40
N LEU A 73 -17.05 0.32 -18.27
CA LEU A 73 -15.71 0.74 -17.88
C LEU A 73 -15.76 2.21 -17.41
N LEU A 74 -15.19 2.49 -16.24
CA LEU A 74 -15.07 3.82 -15.66
C LEU A 74 -13.71 4.42 -16.03
N ASN A 75 -13.70 5.70 -16.43
CA ASN A 75 -12.49 6.46 -16.79
C ASN A 75 -11.67 5.82 -17.94
N ALA A 76 -12.33 5.05 -18.80
CA ALA A 76 -11.72 4.53 -20.02
C ALA A 76 -11.67 5.61 -21.10
N PRO A 77 -10.59 5.71 -21.90
CA PRO A 77 -10.59 6.58 -23.06
C PRO A 77 -11.75 6.22 -24.00
N ALA A 78 -12.26 7.22 -24.73
CA ALA A 78 -13.38 7.02 -25.65
C ALA A 78 -13.10 5.87 -26.63
N GLY A 79 -14.08 4.97 -26.78
CA GLY A 79 -14.00 3.80 -27.68
C GLY A 79 -13.34 2.55 -27.08
N TRP A 80 -12.78 2.62 -25.87
CA TRP A 80 -12.24 1.44 -25.19
C TRP A 80 -13.35 0.57 -24.59
N ASN A 81 -13.15 -0.75 -24.63
CA ASN A 81 -14.11 -1.73 -24.13
C ASN A 81 -13.42 -2.96 -23.53
N LEU A 82 -14.09 -3.61 -22.57
CA LEU A 82 -13.71 -4.91 -22.06
C LEU A 82 -14.55 -5.98 -22.74
N HIS A 83 -13.88 -6.92 -23.39
CA HIS A 83 -14.50 -8.07 -24.00
C HIS A 83 -14.29 -9.29 -23.12
N GLN A 84 -15.36 -9.89 -22.62
CA GLN A 84 -15.24 -11.15 -21.90
C GLN A 84 -14.93 -12.25 -22.90
N THR A 85 -13.88 -13.04 -22.67
CA THR A 85 -13.50 -14.16 -23.56
C THR A 85 -13.70 -15.52 -22.91
N ALA A 86 -13.81 -15.55 -21.58
CA ALA A 86 -14.22 -16.72 -20.81
C ALA A 86 -14.83 -16.24 -19.48
N PRO A 87 -15.46 -17.10 -18.66
CA PRO A 87 -15.83 -16.74 -17.29
C PRO A 87 -14.64 -16.09 -16.57
N ALA A 88 -14.84 -14.85 -16.09
CA ALA A 88 -13.81 -14.04 -15.42
C ALA A 88 -12.55 -13.66 -16.24
N VAL A 89 -12.46 -14.00 -17.53
CA VAL A 89 -11.36 -13.58 -18.41
C VAL A 89 -11.84 -12.47 -19.33
N TYR A 90 -11.13 -11.34 -19.32
CA TYR A 90 -11.47 -10.18 -20.13
C TYR A 90 -10.27 -9.67 -20.94
N GLN A 91 -10.54 -9.18 -22.14
CA GLN A 91 -9.60 -8.48 -23.00
C GLN A 91 -9.93 -6.99 -23.03
N LEU A 92 -8.94 -6.15 -22.76
CA LEU A 92 -9.06 -4.71 -22.99
C LEU A 92 -8.77 -4.43 -24.47
N ARG A 93 -9.75 -3.80 -25.13
CA ARG A 93 -9.68 -3.42 -26.54
C ARG A 93 -9.80 -1.92 -26.67
N ASP A 94 -8.95 -1.33 -27.51
CA ASP A 94 -9.06 0.08 -27.86
C ASP A 94 -10.17 0.33 -28.91
N ALA A 95 -10.30 1.59 -29.34
CA ALA A 95 -11.27 1.99 -30.36
C ALA A 95 -11.06 1.34 -31.74
N SER A 96 -9.85 0.85 -32.04
CA SER A 96 -9.53 0.12 -33.26
C SER A 96 -9.79 -1.39 -33.15
N GLY A 97 -10.12 -1.88 -31.95
CA GLY A 97 -10.26 -3.30 -31.65
C GLY A 97 -8.94 -4.00 -31.32
N ALA A 98 -7.82 -3.26 -31.30
CA ALA A 98 -6.52 -3.78 -30.90
C ALA A 98 -6.51 -4.14 -29.41
N ILE A 99 -5.81 -5.22 -29.08
CA ILE A 99 -5.78 -5.81 -27.74
C ILE A 99 -4.53 -5.29 -27.01
N TRP A 100 -4.68 -4.81 -25.77
CA TRP A 100 -3.61 -4.07 -25.06
C TRP A 100 -3.00 -4.76 -23.82
N SER A 101 -3.42 -5.97 -23.46
CA SER A 101 -2.83 -6.73 -22.32
C SER A 101 -1.49 -7.43 -22.69
N HIS A 102 -0.40 -7.24 -21.93
CA HIS A 102 0.99 -7.74 -22.20
C HIS A 102 1.31 -9.14 -21.58
N ALA A 103 2.58 -9.60 -21.49
CA ALA A 103 3.11 -10.81 -20.79
C ALA A 103 3.82 -10.46 -19.42
N PRO A 104 3.77 -11.28 -18.33
CA PRO A 104 4.30 -10.88 -17.01
C PRO A 104 5.83 -10.86 -16.94
N ASP A 105 6.48 -11.46 -17.95
CA ASP A 105 7.93 -11.64 -18.05
C ASP A 105 8.60 -10.77 -19.14
N GLY A 106 7.83 -9.95 -19.87
CA GLY A 106 8.35 -9.00 -20.87
C GLY A 106 8.64 -9.59 -22.26
N SER A 107 8.23 -10.82 -22.58
CA SER A 107 8.38 -11.41 -23.92
C SER A 107 7.20 -11.08 -24.88
N ARG A 108 7.44 -11.16 -26.21
CA ARG A 108 6.42 -10.99 -27.27
C ARG A 108 6.14 -12.34 -27.94
N ASP A 109 4.95 -12.92 -27.75
CA ASP A 109 4.49 -14.09 -28.51
C ASP A 109 3.36 -13.71 -29.47
N ARG A 110 3.37 -14.27 -30.68
CA ARG A 110 2.38 -14.04 -31.74
C ARG A 110 1.16 -14.96 -31.64
N VAL A 111 1.18 -15.94 -30.72
CA VAL A 111 0.06 -16.86 -30.45
C VAL A 111 -0.35 -16.73 -28.98
N MET A 112 -1.35 -15.88 -28.72
CA MET A 112 -1.83 -15.52 -27.37
C MET A 112 -2.50 -16.70 -26.64
N GLU A 113 -1.74 -17.47 -25.85
CA GLU A 113 -2.32 -18.47 -24.93
C GLU A 113 -2.17 -18.16 -23.42
N ARG A 114 -1.51 -17.08 -22.96
CA ARG A 114 -1.51 -16.68 -21.53
C ARG A 114 -1.23 -15.17 -21.33
N ALA A 115 -1.98 -14.53 -20.43
CA ALA A 115 -2.06 -13.07 -20.24
C ALA A 115 -1.09 -12.49 -19.18
N SER A 116 -0.85 -11.17 -19.23
CA SER A 116 -0.25 -10.39 -18.14
C SER A 116 -1.04 -9.24 -17.60
N TRP A 117 -0.60 -8.93 -16.40
CA TRP A 117 -1.40 -8.77 -15.21
C TRP A 117 -1.20 -7.39 -14.60
N SER A 118 -0.37 -6.53 -15.20
CA SER A 118 0.00 -5.25 -14.60
C SER A 118 -1.12 -4.20 -14.69
N GLU A 119 -2.00 -4.29 -15.70
CA GLU A 119 -3.07 -3.30 -15.96
C GLU A 119 -4.48 -3.80 -15.62
N LEU A 120 -4.73 -5.10 -15.66
CA LEU A 120 -6.03 -5.71 -15.26
C LEU A 120 -6.29 -5.66 -13.75
N VAL A 121 -5.24 -5.47 -12.95
CA VAL A 121 -5.26 -5.26 -11.49
C VAL A 121 -6.17 -4.07 -11.07
N CYS A 122 -6.37 -3.06 -11.92
CA CYS A 122 -7.28 -1.96 -11.58
C CYS A 122 -8.79 -2.32 -11.70
N LEU A 123 -9.14 -3.46 -12.30
CA LEU A 123 -10.53 -3.77 -12.66
C LEU A 123 -11.33 -4.51 -11.56
N SER A 124 -10.71 -4.88 -10.45
CA SER A 124 -11.38 -5.55 -9.33
C SER A 124 -11.95 -4.59 -8.25
N LEU A 125 -11.91 -3.27 -8.47
CA LEU A 125 -12.27 -2.20 -7.53
C LEU A 125 -13.69 -2.23 -6.91
N ARG A 126 -14.55 -3.19 -7.27
CA ARG A 126 -15.81 -3.46 -6.53
C ARG A 126 -15.64 -4.17 -5.20
N ARG A 127 -14.47 -4.76 -4.93
CA ARG A 127 -14.18 -5.45 -3.66
C ARG A 127 -13.17 -4.73 -2.77
N PHE A 128 -12.75 -3.53 -3.17
CA PHE A 128 -11.71 -2.80 -2.47
C PHE A 128 -12.36 -1.80 -1.54
N PRO A 129 -12.00 -1.75 -0.25
CA PRO A 129 -12.39 -0.64 0.59
C PRO A 129 -11.95 0.65 -0.07
N VAL A 130 -12.90 1.60 -0.15
CA VAL A 130 -12.65 2.91 -0.72
C VAL A 130 -11.65 3.61 0.17
N ILE A 131 -10.40 3.70 -0.28
CA ILE A 131 -9.45 4.65 0.29
C ILE A 131 -9.91 6.01 -0.22
N ALA A 132 -10.61 6.74 0.65
CA ALA A 132 -11.15 8.06 0.37
C ALA A 132 -10.09 8.92 -0.32
N PRO A 133 -10.45 9.70 -1.37
CA PRO A 133 -9.51 10.61 -1.99
C PRO A 133 -9.05 11.59 -0.93
N ALA A 134 -7.76 11.57 -0.62
CA ALA A 134 -7.20 12.61 0.21
C ALA A 134 -6.87 13.82 -0.66
N GLN A 135 -7.33 14.99 -0.25
CA GLN A 135 -6.76 16.23 -0.73
C GLN A 135 -5.34 16.32 -0.16
N ILE A 136 -4.37 16.67 -1.01
CA ILE A 136 -3.00 16.91 -0.54
C ILE A 136 -3.10 18.03 0.49
N SER A 137 -2.74 17.74 1.74
CA SER A 137 -2.70 18.77 2.77
C SER A 137 -1.76 19.90 2.31
N SER A 138 -2.19 21.14 2.46
CA SER A 138 -1.31 22.30 2.28
C SER A 138 -0.31 22.45 3.43
N GLU A 139 -0.58 21.80 4.58
CA GLU A 139 0.29 21.80 5.75
C GLU A 139 1.64 21.12 5.47
N PRO A 140 2.72 21.56 6.14
CA PRO A 140 4.03 20.91 6.06
C PRO A 140 3.97 19.42 6.47
N VAL A 141 5.03 18.67 6.15
CA VAL A 141 5.21 17.30 6.65
C VAL A 141 5.11 17.32 8.19
N PRO A 142 4.15 16.58 8.80
CA PRO A 142 4.01 16.54 10.25
C PRO A 142 5.29 16.07 10.93
N ARG A 143 5.63 16.66 12.08
CA ARG A 143 6.82 16.29 12.88
C ARG A 143 6.62 14.99 13.68
N LEU A 144 6.28 13.92 12.97
CA LEU A 144 6.09 12.58 13.51
C LEU A 144 7.20 11.67 12.96
N LEU A 145 7.91 10.98 13.85
CA LEU A 145 8.94 10.00 13.51
C LEU A 145 8.45 8.60 13.89
N HIS A 146 8.31 7.72 12.91
CA HIS A 146 7.69 6.42 13.04
C HIS A 146 8.69 5.27 12.85
N TYR A 147 8.61 4.29 13.75
CA TYR A 147 9.27 2.99 13.63
C TYR A 147 8.25 1.86 13.78
N ILE A 148 8.46 0.76 13.07
CA ILE A 148 7.61 -0.45 13.15
C ILE A 148 8.44 -1.58 13.72
N CYS A 149 7.91 -2.24 14.75
CA CYS A 149 8.51 -3.44 15.35
C CYS A 149 7.46 -4.55 15.51
N ASN A 150 7.91 -5.74 15.91
CA ASN A 150 6.98 -6.83 16.23
C ASN A 150 6.42 -6.65 17.64
N ASP A 151 7.30 -6.38 18.59
CA ASP A 151 6.99 -6.18 20.00
C ASP A 151 8.04 -5.22 20.59
N VAL A 152 7.56 -4.21 21.33
CA VAL A 152 8.42 -3.23 21.98
C VAL A 152 9.18 -3.84 23.14
N ALA A 153 8.58 -4.79 23.87
CA ALA A 153 9.16 -5.39 25.07
C ALA A 153 10.37 -6.29 24.77
N THR A 154 10.46 -6.81 23.55
CA THR A 154 11.51 -7.75 23.11
C THR A 154 12.47 -7.15 22.08
N LEU A 155 12.48 -5.81 21.96
CA LEU A 155 13.34 -5.12 21.02
C LEU A 155 14.83 -5.33 21.34
N ASP A 156 15.64 -5.65 20.32
CA ASP A 156 17.09 -5.79 20.48
C ASP A 156 17.69 -4.48 21.05
N PRO A 157 18.57 -4.56 22.08
CA PRO A 157 19.12 -3.36 22.72
C PRO A 157 19.86 -2.41 21.78
N ALA A 158 20.52 -2.92 20.73
CA ALA A 158 21.21 -2.08 19.76
C ALA A 158 20.21 -1.34 18.86
N ILE A 159 19.08 -1.98 18.52
CA ILE A 159 17.96 -1.32 17.83
C ILE A 159 17.35 -0.24 18.73
N ALA A 160 17.08 -0.53 20.00
CA ALA A 160 16.52 0.43 20.96
C ALA A 160 17.43 1.67 21.10
N ALA A 161 18.74 1.45 21.29
CA ALA A 161 19.72 2.53 21.37
C ALA A 161 19.83 3.34 20.07
N ASN A 162 19.65 2.70 18.92
CA ASN A 162 19.62 3.40 17.63
C ASN A 162 18.40 4.31 17.50
N ILE A 163 17.22 3.84 17.89
CA ILE A 163 15.99 4.65 17.89
C ILE A 163 16.13 5.83 18.84
N GLU A 164 16.64 5.60 20.06
CA GLU A 164 16.84 6.66 21.04
C GLU A 164 17.80 7.74 20.52
N ARG A 165 18.95 7.34 19.95
CA ARG A 165 19.90 8.27 19.32
C ARG A 165 19.24 9.08 18.21
N THR A 166 18.43 8.43 17.37
CA THR A 166 17.75 9.09 16.26
C THR A 166 16.71 10.08 16.77
N ALA A 167 15.99 9.75 17.84
CA ALA A 167 15.04 10.66 18.48
C ALA A 167 15.75 11.85 19.16
N GLN A 168 16.89 11.64 19.79
CA GLN A 168 17.72 12.72 20.37
C GLN A 168 18.23 13.68 19.28
N MET A 169 18.68 13.17 18.14
CA MET A 169 19.08 13.98 16.97
C MET A 169 17.92 14.82 16.41
N ASN A 170 16.69 14.35 16.62
CA ASN A 170 15.46 14.94 16.12
C ASN A 170 14.53 15.33 17.27
N SER A 171 15.04 16.01 18.30
CA SER A 171 14.30 16.30 19.55
C SER A 171 13.01 17.12 19.35
N GLY A 172 12.86 17.82 18.23
CA GLY A 172 11.63 18.50 17.83
C GLY A 172 10.55 17.61 17.19
N TRP A 173 10.82 16.32 17.03
CA TRP A 173 9.95 15.33 16.40
C TRP A 173 9.37 14.36 17.42
N SER A 174 8.07 14.05 17.30
CA SER A 174 7.41 13.07 18.18
C SER A 174 7.65 11.65 17.68
N LEU A 175 8.41 10.86 18.44
CA LEU A 175 8.67 9.46 18.17
C LEU A 175 7.42 8.59 18.44
N ARG A 176 7.12 7.65 17.53
CA ARG A 176 6.09 6.61 17.71
C ARG A 176 6.62 5.25 17.26
N LEU A 177 6.51 4.25 18.14
CA LEU A 177 6.80 2.85 17.82
C LEU A 177 5.47 2.11 17.63
N TRP A 178 5.39 1.29 16.59
CA TRP A 178 4.21 0.53 16.23
C TRP A 178 4.52 -0.97 16.27
N ASP A 179 4.12 -1.64 17.35
CA ASP A 179 4.17 -3.09 17.47
C ASP A 179 3.03 -3.77 16.71
N GLU A 180 2.90 -5.10 16.82
CA GLU A 180 1.81 -5.82 16.14
C GLU A 180 0.41 -5.40 16.60
N ALA A 181 0.20 -5.21 17.91
CA ALA A 181 -1.10 -4.82 18.45
C ALA A 181 -1.50 -3.41 17.99
N ALA A 182 -0.58 -2.44 18.11
CA ALA A 182 -0.80 -1.07 17.67
C ALA A 182 -1.06 -0.98 16.16
N ARG A 183 -0.43 -1.84 15.36
CA ARG A 183 -0.70 -1.95 13.92
C ARG A 183 -2.12 -2.45 13.64
N PHE A 184 -2.57 -3.47 14.36
CA PHE A 184 -3.92 -4.01 14.23
C PHE A 184 -4.97 -2.94 14.52
N ASP A 185 -4.83 -2.27 15.68
CA ASP A 185 -5.75 -1.24 16.14
C ASP A 185 -5.81 -0.06 15.15
N PHE A 186 -4.65 0.41 14.71
CA PHE A 186 -4.54 1.50 13.74
C PHE A 186 -5.25 1.20 12.41
N ILE A 187 -5.05 0.00 11.86
CA ILE A 187 -5.70 -0.37 10.60
C ILE A 187 -7.21 -0.50 10.81
N SER A 188 -7.63 -1.15 11.89
CA SER A 188 -9.05 -1.30 12.23
C SER A 188 -9.75 0.07 12.34
N GLU A 189 -9.15 0.99 13.08
CA GLU A 189 -9.72 2.31 13.36
C GLU A 189 -9.79 3.20 12.11
N HIS A 190 -8.74 3.23 11.30
CA HIS A 190 -8.64 4.21 10.21
C HIS A 190 -9.04 3.70 8.84
N TYR A 191 -9.06 2.38 8.65
CA TYR A 191 -9.29 1.75 7.34
C TYR A 191 -10.37 0.66 7.39
N GLY A 192 -10.82 0.27 8.57
CA GLY A 192 -11.88 -0.70 8.77
C GLY A 192 -11.45 -2.15 8.53
N TRP A 193 -12.42 -3.05 8.75
CA TRP A 193 -12.21 -4.50 8.73
C TRP A 193 -11.72 -5.03 7.38
N ASP A 194 -12.14 -4.44 6.27
CA ASP A 194 -11.76 -4.93 4.94
C ASP A 194 -10.26 -4.78 4.66
N VAL A 195 -9.65 -3.65 5.04
CA VAL A 195 -8.19 -3.45 4.90
C VAL A 195 -7.43 -4.31 5.90
N LEU A 196 -7.93 -4.39 7.14
CA LEU A 196 -7.32 -5.25 8.16
C LEU A 196 -7.31 -6.72 7.73
N LYS A 197 -8.41 -7.21 7.15
CA LYS A 197 -8.49 -8.57 6.61
C LYS A 197 -7.42 -8.81 5.54
N ILE A 198 -7.22 -7.87 4.62
CA ILE A 198 -6.17 -7.96 3.58
C ILE A 198 -4.78 -7.98 4.22
N TYR A 199 -4.54 -7.17 5.25
CA TYR A 199 -3.28 -7.19 6.00
C TYR A 199 -3.03 -8.54 6.68
N LEU A 200 -4.06 -9.14 7.25
CA LEU A 200 -4.00 -10.45 7.92
C LEU A 200 -3.83 -11.63 6.94
N MET A 201 -4.08 -11.45 5.65
CA MET A 201 -3.80 -12.48 4.64
C MET A 201 -2.29 -12.68 4.41
N ILE A 202 -1.45 -11.72 4.82
CA ILE A 202 0.01 -11.84 4.72
C ILE A 202 0.51 -12.81 5.80
N GLY A 203 1.23 -13.85 5.39
CA GLY A 203 1.80 -14.87 6.27
C GLY A 203 2.64 -14.28 7.41
N GLY A 204 2.55 -14.88 8.60
CA GLY A 204 3.20 -14.37 9.81
C GLY A 204 4.73 -14.31 9.70
N GLU A 205 5.33 -15.25 8.97
CA GLU A 205 6.76 -15.30 8.68
C GLU A 205 7.23 -14.15 7.77
N TYR A 206 6.31 -13.53 7.02
CA TYR A 206 6.57 -12.39 6.14
C TYR A 206 6.41 -11.05 6.87
N GLY A 207 7.03 -10.91 8.05
CA GLY A 207 6.99 -9.68 8.85
C GLY A 207 7.43 -8.43 8.08
N ALA A 208 8.41 -8.57 7.17
CA ALA A 208 8.82 -7.49 6.27
C ALA A 208 7.69 -7.04 5.32
N ALA A 209 6.92 -7.98 4.76
CA ALA A 209 5.79 -7.66 3.88
C ALA A 209 4.65 -6.96 4.65
N LYS A 210 4.40 -7.38 5.90
CA LYS A 210 3.47 -6.69 6.81
C LYS A 210 3.94 -5.26 7.10
N ALA A 211 5.24 -5.07 7.40
CA ALA A 211 5.81 -3.74 7.65
C ALA A 211 5.75 -2.84 6.41
N ASP A 212 5.98 -3.38 5.20
CA ASP A 212 5.79 -2.68 3.94
C ASP A 212 4.35 -2.19 3.76
N PHE A 213 3.36 -3.06 3.96
CA PHE A 213 1.98 -2.65 3.79
C PHE A 213 1.55 -1.61 4.85
N PHE A 214 1.95 -1.83 6.11
CA PHE A 214 1.60 -0.92 7.20
C PHE A 214 2.23 0.46 7.06
N ARG A 215 3.52 0.58 6.68
CA ARG A 215 4.15 1.92 6.54
C ARG A 215 3.45 2.79 5.49
N TYR A 216 2.89 2.19 4.44
CA TYR A 216 2.11 2.93 3.45
C TYR A 216 0.80 3.46 4.04
N LEU A 217 0.06 2.60 4.76
CA LEU A 217 -1.16 2.99 5.47
C LEU A 217 -0.89 4.06 6.53
N LEU A 218 0.18 3.90 7.29
CA LEU A 218 0.59 4.81 8.35
C LEU A 218 0.87 6.21 7.80
N ILE A 219 1.78 6.31 6.84
CA ILE A 219 2.20 7.61 6.30
C ILE A 219 1.10 8.23 5.43
N TYR A 220 0.26 7.44 4.76
CA TYR A 220 -0.91 7.99 4.07
C TYR A 220 -1.88 8.67 5.05
N LYS A 221 -2.10 8.08 6.22
CA LYS A 221 -3.05 8.62 7.21
C LYS A 221 -2.47 9.76 8.04
N LEU A 222 -1.24 9.60 8.55
CA LEU A 222 -0.64 10.53 9.52
C LEU A 222 0.44 11.44 8.93
N GLY A 223 0.96 11.14 7.74
CA GLY A 223 2.15 11.80 7.20
C GLY A 223 3.38 11.55 8.07
N GLY A 224 4.35 12.46 7.97
CA GLY A 224 5.57 12.44 8.76
C GLY A 224 6.68 11.62 8.12
N VAL A 225 7.56 11.09 8.97
CA VAL A 225 8.76 10.34 8.58
C VAL A 225 8.66 8.93 9.15
N TYR A 226 8.77 7.92 8.29
CA TYR A 226 9.00 6.53 8.68
C TYR A 226 10.45 6.15 8.40
N LEU A 227 11.07 5.38 9.29
CA LEU A 227 12.38 4.74 9.11
C LEU A 227 12.34 3.25 9.50
N ASP A 228 13.03 2.41 8.73
CA ASP A 228 13.37 1.03 9.12
C ASP A 228 14.15 1.03 10.46
N LEU A 229 13.92 0.06 11.35
CA LEU A 229 14.51 -0.04 12.71
C LEU A 229 16.05 0.11 12.77
N LYS A 230 16.74 -0.35 11.72
CA LYS A 230 18.20 -0.33 11.59
C LYS A 230 18.76 0.99 11.07
N SER A 231 17.88 1.90 10.65
CA SER A 231 18.21 3.16 9.99
C SER A 231 18.26 4.30 10.99
N THR A 232 18.98 5.37 10.64
CA THR A 232 19.12 6.57 11.48
C THR A 232 19.28 7.82 10.61
N THR A 233 19.43 8.97 11.24
CA THR A 233 19.82 10.21 10.59
C THR A 233 21.19 10.66 11.09
N SER A 234 22.06 11.11 10.19
CA SER A 234 23.38 11.67 10.53
C SER A 234 23.32 13.16 10.87
N ARG A 235 22.16 13.79 10.64
CA ARG A 235 21.84 15.18 10.95
C ARG A 235 20.34 15.34 11.23
N PRO A 236 19.87 16.49 11.77
CA PRO A 236 18.46 16.74 11.99
C PRO A 236 17.62 16.66 10.71
N LEU A 237 16.41 16.10 10.82
CA LEU A 237 15.43 16.03 9.74
C LEU A 237 15.00 17.43 9.27
N ASP A 238 14.99 18.42 10.17
CA ASP A 238 14.66 19.82 9.87
C ASP A 238 15.69 20.47 8.92
N ASP A 239 16.92 19.94 8.82
CA ASP A 239 17.94 20.43 7.88
C ASP A 239 17.71 19.91 6.45
N MET A 240 16.93 18.83 6.31
CA MET A 240 16.71 18.12 5.05
C MET A 240 15.29 18.34 4.49
N ILE A 241 14.28 18.38 5.37
CA ILE A 241 12.86 18.46 4.98
C ILE A 241 12.46 19.94 4.90
N ARG A 242 12.01 20.36 3.72
CA ARG A 242 11.57 21.72 3.45
C ARG A 242 10.11 21.88 3.82
N THR A 243 9.69 23.09 4.15
CA THR A 243 8.31 23.41 4.53
C THR A 243 7.31 23.15 3.38
N ASP A 244 7.76 23.29 2.13
CA ASP A 244 6.99 23.06 0.91
C ASP A 244 7.04 21.62 0.39
N ASP A 245 7.82 20.74 1.03
CA ASP A 245 7.88 19.33 0.62
C ASP A 245 6.53 18.64 0.84
N ALA A 246 6.02 18.00 -0.21
CA ALA A 246 4.81 17.18 -0.16
C ALA A 246 5.13 15.67 -0.06
N TYR A 247 6.18 15.25 -0.76
CA TYR A 247 6.65 13.86 -0.80
C TYR A 247 8.11 13.83 -1.24
N LEU A 248 8.95 13.04 -0.59
CA LEU A 248 10.35 12.87 -0.98
C LEU A 248 10.58 11.48 -1.60
N ILE A 249 11.28 11.44 -2.74
CA ILE A 249 11.66 10.22 -3.45
C ILE A 249 13.17 10.18 -3.59
N SER A 250 13.77 9.02 -3.30
CA SER A 250 15.18 8.75 -3.55
C SER A 250 15.34 7.39 -4.23
N GLN A 251 16.47 7.22 -4.91
CA GLN A 251 16.95 5.97 -5.49
C GLN A 251 18.35 5.68 -4.94
N TRP A 252 18.85 4.47 -5.17
CA TRP A 252 20.20 4.11 -4.71
C TRP A 252 21.28 4.81 -5.52
N ASN A 253 22.40 5.15 -4.86
CA ASN A 253 23.63 5.65 -5.49
C ASN A 253 23.43 6.90 -6.37
N MET A 254 22.57 7.83 -5.94
CA MET A 254 22.28 9.06 -6.70
C MET A 254 23.46 10.03 -6.75
N SER A 255 24.24 10.16 -5.67
CA SER A 255 25.50 10.93 -5.64
C SER A 255 26.62 10.33 -6.48
N GLY A 256 26.50 9.07 -6.89
CA GLY A 256 27.61 8.33 -7.49
C GLY A 256 28.73 8.00 -6.51
N SER A 257 28.48 8.07 -5.19
CA SER A 257 29.45 7.71 -4.14
C SER A 257 30.01 6.30 -4.28
N GLY A 258 29.25 5.40 -4.92
CA GLY A 258 29.59 4.00 -5.12
C GLY A 258 29.16 3.11 -3.96
N LEU A 259 28.72 3.66 -2.83
CA LEU A 259 28.40 2.90 -1.60
C LEU A 259 27.35 1.82 -1.84
N HIS A 260 26.31 2.14 -2.61
CA HIS A 260 25.21 1.24 -2.95
C HIS A 260 25.14 0.96 -4.46
N LYS A 261 26.30 0.93 -5.14
CA LYS A 261 26.35 0.71 -6.59
C LYS A 261 25.72 -0.64 -6.96
N GLY A 262 24.77 -0.61 -7.90
CA GLY A 262 24.06 -1.80 -8.38
C GLY A 262 22.90 -2.28 -7.50
N TRP A 263 22.61 -1.58 -6.40
CA TRP A 263 21.44 -1.88 -5.55
C TRP A 263 20.15 -1.39 -6.20
N GLY A 264 19.03 -2.03 -5.83
CA GLY A 264 17.70 -1.64 -6.31
C GLY A 264 17.46 -1.86 -7.81
N ILE A 265 18.27 -2.70 -8.46
CA ILE A 265 18.07 -3.09 -9.85
C ILE A 265 17.30 -4.40 -9.90
N GLY A 266 16.21 -4.44 -10.67
CA GLY A 266 15.37 -5.62 -10.80
C GLY A 266 14.69 -5.69 -12.17
N ALA A 267 14.56 -6.89 -12.72
CA ALA A 267 13.96 -7.09 -14.05
C ALA A 267 12.54 -6.50 -14.17
N SER A 268 11.74 -6.62 -13.11
CA SER A 268 10.34 -6.18 -13.13
C SER A 268 10.15 -4.66 -13.05
N ILE A 269 11.23 -3.91 -12.87
CA ILE A 269 11.28 -2.44 -12.86
C ILE A 269 12.39 -1.90 -13.79
N ALA A 270 12.93 -2.71 -14.70
CA ALA A 270 14.07 -2.34 -15.54
C ALA A 270 13.80 -1.12 -16.45
N TYR A 271 12.52 -0.79 -16.67
CA TYR A 271 12.09 0.41 -17.39
C TYR A 271 12.23 1.72 -16.58
N VAL A 272 12.52 1.63 -15.27
CA VAL A 272 12.73 2.78 -14.39
C VAL A 272 14.22 3.10 -14.34
N GLN A 273 14.61 4.21 -14.96
CA GLN A 273 15.98 4.71 -14.87
C GLN A 273 16.38 4.94 -13.41
N GLY A 274 17.55 4.44 -13.02
CA GLY A 274 18.04 4.48 -11.63
C GLY A 274 17.53 3.36 -10.73
N GLY A 275 16.62 2.50 -11.22
CA GLY A 275 16.10 1.36 -10.46
C GLY A 275 14.96 1.73 -9.51
N GLU A 276 14.83 1.00 -8.40
CA GLU A 276 13.72 1.14 -7.47
C GLU A 276 13.74 2.50 -6.74
N TYR A 277 12.55 2.99 -6.39
CA TYR A 277 12.41 4.02 -5.37
C TYR A 277 12.57 3.39 -3.99
N GLN A 278 13.38 4.05 -3.15
CA GLN A 278 13.62 3.63 -1.78
C GLN A 278 12.34 3.77 -0.93
N GLN A 279 12.05 2.73 -0.14
CA GLN A 279 10.88 2.65 0.74
C GLN A 279 11.23 2.22 2.18
N TRP A 280 12.51 2.02 2.46
CA TRP A 280 13.03 1.82 3.83
C TRP A 280 12.89 3.08 4.69
N PHE A 281 12.65 4.22 4.05
CA PHE A 281 12.07 5.41 4.65
C PHE A 281 10.86 5.85 3.83
N LEU A 282 9.98 6.64 4.44
CA LEU A 282 8.94 7.40 3.74
C LEU A 282 8.82 8.78 4.39
N ILE A 283 8.72 9.83 3.58
CA ILE A 283 8.58 11.21 4.05
C ILE A 283 7.50 11.87 3.22
N ALA A 284 6.36 12.17 3.83
CA ALA A 284 5.21 12.70 3.11
C ALA A 284 4.24 13.48 3.98
N ARG A 285 3.47 14.35 3.33
CA ARG A 285 2.23 14.88 3.89
C ARG A 285 1.16 13.79 3.95
N PRO A 286 0.23 13.85 4.92
CA PRO A 286 -0.94 12.99 4.94
C PRO A 286 -1.68 13.09 3.61
N GLY A 287 -2.15 11.96 3.11
CA GLY A 287 -3.03 11.93 1.95
C GLY A 287 -2.35 11.96 0.58
N HIS A 288 -1.02 11.85 0.51
CA HIS A 288 -0.34 11.98 -0.78
C HIS A 288 -0.82 10.94 -1.82
N PRO A 289 -1.20 11.34 -3.06
CA PRO A 289 -1.74 10.45 -4.08
C PRO A 289 -0.85 9.26 -4.45
N TYR A 290 0.47 9.40 -4.27
CA TYR A 290 1.40 8.28 -4.41
C TYR A 290 1.10 7.14 -3.47
N LEU A 291 0.99 7.40 -2.16
CA LEU A 291 0.75 6.34 -1.19
C LEU A 291 -0.65 5.74 -1.37
N ARG A 292 -1.65 6.54 -1.74
CA ARG A 292 -2.96 6.01 -2.13
C ARG A 292 -2.83 4.95 -3.21
N ARG A 293 -2.10 5.26 -4.29
CA ARG A 293 -1.88 4.36 -5.41
C ARG A 293 -1.04 3.14 -5.02
N VAL A 294 -0.05 3.31 -4.15
CA VAL A 294 0.75 2.22 -3.59
C VAL A 294 -0.16 1.26 -2.81
N ILE A 295 -0.96 1.77 -1.88
CA ILE A 295 -1.87 0.97 -1.04
C ILE A 295 -2.84 0.20 -1.94
N GLN A 296 -3.45 0.84 -2.93
CA GLN A 296 -4.36 0.19 -3.90
C GLN A 296 -3.68 -0.93 -4.69
N LEU A 297 -2.45 -0.69 -5.16
CA LEU A 297 -1.69 -1.69 -5.90
C LEU A 297 -1.31 -2.88 -5.00
N VAL A 298 -0.83 -2.61 -3.79
CA VAL A 298 -0.44 -3.64 -2.82
C VAL A 298 -1.64 -4.48 -2.42
N MET A 299 -2.77 -3.85 -2.07
CA MET A 299 -4.01 -4.58 -1.79
C MET A 299 -4.42 -5.47 -2.96
N THR A 300 -4.32 -4.96 -4.19
CA THR A 300 -4.69 -5.77 -5.35
C THR A 300 -3.76 -6.96 -5.49
N LYS A 301 -2.45 -6.73 -5.37
CA LYS A 301 -1.44 -7.79 -5.45
C LYS A 301 -1.66 -8.87 -4.40
N ILE A 302 -2.06 -8.49 -3.18
CA ILE A 302 -2.42 -9.44 -2.13
C ILE A 302 -3.67 -10.24 -2.55
N LEU A 303 -4.74 -9.56 -2.95
CA LEU A 303 -6.00 -10.22 -3.30
C LEU A 303 -5.88 -11.14 -4.53
N THR A 304 -5.06 -10.78 -5.52
CA THR A 304 -4.86 -11.57 -6.74
C THR A 304 -3.64 -12.50 -6.66
N TYR A 305 -2.98 -12.58 -5.50
CA TYR A 305 -1.79 -13.41 -5.33
C TYR A 305 -2.10 -14.89 -5.60
N ARG A 306 -1.19 -15.53 -6.32
CA ARG A 306 -1.19 -16.96 -6.64
C ARG A 306 0.22 -17.50 -6.45
N PRO A 307 0.44 -18.44 -5.51
CA PRO A 307 1.77 -19.02 -5.27
C PRO A 307 2.43 -19.57 -6.54
N GLU A 308 1.66 -20.23 -7.40
CA GLU A 308 2.11 -20.86 -8.64
C GLU A 308 2.54 -19.86 -9.72
N VAL A 309 2.07 -18.62 -9.67
CA VAL A 309 2.43 -17.54 -10.61
C VAL A 309 3.51 -16.64 -10.02
N HIS A 310 3.36 -16.28 -8.75
CA HIS A 310 4.17 -15.24 -8.13
C HIS A 310 5.38 -15.78 -7.37
N GLY A 311 5.36 -17.05 -6.96
CA GLY A 311 6.38 -17.65 -6.12
C GLY A 311 6.30 -17.22 -4.66
N ALA A 312 7.40 -17.36 -3.92
CA ALA A 312 7.55 -17.03 -2.51
C ALA A 312 8.88 -16.29 -2.26
N GLY A 313 9.20 -15.97 -1.01
CA GLY A 313 10.50 -15.41 -0.64
C GLY A 313 10.75 -13.96 -1.07
N ALA A 314 12.03 -13.55 -1.06
CA ALA A 314 12.42 -12.13 -1.16
C ALA A 314 11.90 -11.42 -2.41
N VAL A 315 12.10 -12.01 -3.60
CA VAL A 315 11.71 -11.39 -4.88
C VAL A 315 10.20 -11.19 -4.95
N THR A 316 9.46 -12.15 -4.42
CA THR A 316 7.99 -12.09 -4.35
C THR A 316 7.57 -10.99 -3.38
N THR A 317 8.18 -10.91 -2.19
CA THR A 317 7.93 -9.81 -1.24
C THR A 317 8.15 -8.45 -1.89
N PHE A 318 9.26 -8.26 -2.61
CA PHE A 318 9.54 -7.00 -3.31
C PHE A 318 8.45 -6.62 -4.32
N ASN A 319 7.89 -7.61 -5.01
CA ASN A 319 6.88 -7.40 -6.05
C ASN A 319 5.43 -7.30 -5.53
N ILE A 320 5.12 -7.85 -4.35
CA ILE A 320 3.78 -7.83 -3.76
C ILE A 320 3.59 -6.61 -2.86
N THR A 321 4.48 -6.40 -1.90
CA THR A 321 4.39 -5.32 -0.91
C THR A 321 5.56 -4.36 -0.96
N GLY A 322 6.74 -4.81 -1.37
CA GLY A 322 7.99 -4.05 -1.19
C GLY A 322 8.33 -3.05 -2.30
N PRO A 323 9.63 -2.74 -2.49
CA PRO A 323 10.07 -1.60 -3.29
C PRO A 323 9.69 -1.67 -4.77
N HIS A 324 9.51 -2.85 -5.37
CA HIS A 324 9.04 -2.93 -6.75
C HIS A 324 7.55 -2.58 -6.86
N ALA A 325 6.71 -2.99 -5.90
CA ALA A 325 5.31 -2.59 -5.85
C ALA A 325 5.20 -1.06 -5.66
N TYR A 326 5.96 -0.52 -4.72
CA TYR A 326 6.07 0.92 -4.48
C TYR A 326 6.48 1.70 -5.73
N THR A 327 7.54 1.26 -6.40
CA THR A 327 8.04 1.89 -7.63
C THR A 327 7.01 1.84 -8.76
N LYS A 328 6.38 0.67 -8.99
CA LYS A 328 5.35 0.48 -10.04
C LYS A 328 4.12 1.34 -9.82
N ALA A 329 3.74 1.59 -8.57
CA ALA A 329 2.63 2.47 -8.25
C ALA A 329 2.97 3.93 -8.58
N ILE A 330 4.15 4.42 -8.17
CA ILE A 330 4.49 5.84 -8.26
C ILE A 330 4.94 6.25 -9.66
N TYR A 331 5.81 5.45 -10.30
CA TYR A 331 6.48 5.84 -11.54
C TYR A 331 5.54 6.39 -12.64
N PRO A 332 4.39 5.73 -12.95
CA PRO A 332 3.50 6.20 -14.02
C PRO A 332 2.82 7.55 -13.74
N ILE A 333 2.71 7.95 -12.47
CA ILE A 333 2.03 9.19 -12.06
C ILE A 333 2.98 10.21 -11.45
N ARG A 334 4.31 9.98 -11.52
CA ARG A 334 5.30 10.79 -10.82
C ARG A 334 5.27 12.26 -11.23
N ASN A 335 4.99 12.57 -12.49
CA ASN A 335 4.98 13.97 -12.94
C ASN A 335 3.64 14.67 -12.68
N ALA A 336 2.64 13.97 -12.12
CA ALA A 336 1.29 14.51 -11.91
C ALA A 336 1.10 15.16 -10.53
N TYR A 337 2.01 14.96 -9.58
CA TYR A 337 1.86 15.43 -8.21
C TYR A 337 3.15 16.07 -7.66
N PRO A 338 3.06 17.08 -6.77
CA PRO A 338 4.22 17.71 -6.14
C PRO A 338 5.08 16.70 -5.39
N HIS A 339 6.37 16.68 -5.68
CA HIS A 339 7.35 15.84 -5.00
C HIS A 339 8.75 16.41 -5.20
N ARG A 340 9.68 16.01 -4.35
CA ARG A 340 11.10 16.28 -4.52
C ARG A 340 11.86 14.99 -4.68
N VAL A 341 12.67 14.93 -5.73
CA VAL A 341 13.69 13.88 -5.89
C VAL A 341 14.95 14.38 -5.19
N PHE A 342 15.51 13.59 -4.28
CA PHE A 342 16.67 13.95 -3.47
C PHE A 342 17.58 12.73 -3.25
N ASP A 343 18.87 12.95 -2.99
CA ASP A 343 19.78 11.88 -2.63
C ASP A 343 19.79 11.70 -1.11
N ALA A 344 19.03 10.72 -0.64
CA ALA A 344 18.87 10.40 0.77
C ALA A 344 20.20 10.18 1.51
N GLU A 345 21.21 9.58 0.86
CA GLU A 345 22.51 9.28 1.48
C GLU A 345 23.28 10.58 1.76
N SER A 346 23.42 11.43 0.72
CA SER A 346 24.07 12.74 0.86
C SER A 346 23.31 13.68 1.80
N GLU A 347 21.99 13.47 1.90
CA GLU A 347 21.10 14.29 2.70
C GLU A 347 20.94 13.78 4.14
N GLY A 348 21.74 12.78 4.53
CA GLY A 348 21.93 12.36 5.91
C GLY A 348 20.94 11.31 6.41
N LEU A 349 20.20 10.63 5.52
CA LEU A 349 19.50 9.40 5.87
C LEU A 349 20.47 8.21 5.73
N VAL A 350 20.60 7.43 6.81
CA VAL A 350 21.53 6.30 6.87
C VAL A 350 20.76 4.99 6.87
N TYR A 351 20.92 4.19 5.82
CA TYR A 351 20.16 2.95 5.62
C TYR A 351 20.36 1.90 6.72
N SER A 352 21.59 1.74 7.23
CA SER A 352 21.85 0.78 8.30
C SER A 352 23.09 1.15 9.11
N VAL A 353 22.94 1.19 10.43
CA VAL A 353 24.06 1.30 11.39
C VAL A 353 24.24 0.04 12.24
N ILE A 354 23.46 -1.00 11.95
CA ILE A 354 23.46 -2.26 12.68
C ILE A 354 24.10 -3.34 11.82
N GLU A 355 25.28 -3.77 12.23
CA GLU A 355 25.95 -4.93 11.66
C GLU A 355 25.11 -6.19 11.85
N ASP A 356 24.99 -6.96 10.77
CA ASP A 356 24.19 -8.18 10.70
C ASP A 356 22.77 -8.02 11.28
N HIS A 357 22.14 -6.87 11.01
CA HIS A 357 20.76 -6.61 11.40
C HIS A 357 19.78 -7.71 10.95
N ARG A 358 20.14 -8.49 9.93
CA ARG A 358 19.33 -9.59 9.40
C ARG A 358 19.28 -10.74 10.39
N ALA A 359 20.43 -11.22 10.86
CA ALA A 359 20.48 -12.25 11.90
C ALA A 359 19.81 -11.76 13.19
N ARG A 360 20.04 -10.50 13.56
CA ARG A 360 19.44 -9.87 14.75
C ARG A 360 17.93 -9.72 14.67
N SER A 361 17.37 -9.57 13.46
CA SER A 361 15.91 -9.49 13.27
C SER A 361 15.18 -10.82 13.43
N GLY A 362 15.91 -11.95 13.40
CA GLY A 362 15.35 -13.30 13.38
C GLY A 362 14.52 -13.64 12.13
N SER A 363 14.44 -12.74 11.14
CA SER A 363 13.59 -12.92 9.97
C SER A 363 14.28 -13.70 8.86
N ASN A 364 13.68 -14.84 8.48
CA ASN A 364 14.14 -15.72 7.40
C ASN A 364 13.22 -15.70 6.17
N TYR A 365 12.33 -14.71 6.05
CA TYR A 365 11.32 -14.63 4.99
C TYR A 365 11.93 -14.69 3.58
N ARG A 366 13.19 -14.29 3.42
CA ARG A 366 13.88 -14.26 2.13
C ARG A 366 14.05 -15.65 1.52
N GLU A 367 14.15 -16.67 2.37
CA GLU A 367 14.32 -18.09 2.02
C GLU A 367 13.02 -18.89 2.17
N ALA A 368 11.97 -18.25 2.70
CA ALA A 368 10.67 -18.87 2.89
C ALA A 368 10.12 -19.36 1.54
N ARG A 369 9.63 -20.61 1.56
CA ARG A 369 8.98 -21.28 0.42
C ARG A 369 7.46 -21.34 0.56
N THR A 370 6.95 -20.96 1.73
CA THR A 370 5.53 -20.86 2.02
C THR A 370 4.91 -19.69 1.26
N PRO A 371 3.63 -19.78 0.87
CA PRO A 371 2.92 -18.67 0.26
C PRO A 371 3.00 -17.37 1.07
N ILE A 372 3.28 -16.23 0.42
CA ILE A 372 3.23 -14.91 1.07
C ILE A 372 1.83 -14.58 1.54
N VAL A 373 0.82 -14.96 0.74
CA VAL A 373 -0.59 -14.65 1.00
C VAL A 373 -1.41 -15.93 1.02
N THR A 374 -2.29 -16.04 2.01
CA THR A 374 -3.27 -17.11 2.16
C THR A 374 -4.66 -16.51 2.44
N GLY A 375 -5.75 -17.28 2.22
CA GLY A 375 -7.11 -16.80 2.53
C GLY A 375 -7.70 -15.84 1.48
N ASN A 376 -7.05 -15.70 0.32
CA ASN A 376 -7.49 -14.85 -0.79
C ASN A 376 -8.20 -15.65 -1.91
N GLU A 377 -8.51 -16.93 -1.70
CA GLU A 377 -9.05 -17.84 -2.72
C GLU A 377 -10.32 -17.30 -3.37
N SER A 378 -11.19 -16.68 -2.58
CA SER A 378 -12.45 -16.10 -3.08
C SER A 378 -12.24 -14.90 -4.01
N TYR A 379 -11.04 -14.32 -4.06
CA TYR A 379 -10.66 -13.17 -4.90
C TYR A 379 -9.84 -13.57 -6.13
N ARG A 380 -9.38 -14.83 -6.22
CA ARG A 380 -8.67 -15.34 -7.38
C ARG A 380 -9.70 -15.58 -8.50
N LEU A 381 -9.57 -14.82 -9.60
CA LEU A 381 -10.46 -14.91 -10.77
C LEU A 381 -10.38 -16.25 -11.50
#